data_AF-A0A440NMG1-F1
#
_entry.id   AF-A0A440NMG1-F1
#
_cell.length_a   1.000
_cell.length_b   1.000
_cell.length_c   1.000
_cell.angle_alpha   90.00
_cell.angle_beta   90.00
_cell.angle_gamma   90.00
#
_symmetry.space_group_name_H-M   'P 1'
#
loop_
_entity.id
_entity.type
_entity.pdbx_description
1 polymer ?
#
loop_
_entity_poly.entity_id
_entity_poly.type
_entity_poly.pdbx_seq_one_letter_code
_entity_poly.pdbx_strand_id
1 'polypeptide(L)'
;MILREHHAILALTWKAADHEELDTIAGPSGYRARLVGMERRPDRDRPMVSFEISWRRPDKAPPPTNLLALVGEHCEIESFDVLSEAR
;
A
#
# COMPACT_ATOMS: atom_id res chain seq x y z
N MET A 1 -3.82 -17.80 18.98
CA MET A 1 -3.80 -17.10 17.67
C MET A 1 -2.36 -16.67 17.43
N ILE A 2 -1.79 -17.01 16.26
CA ILE A 2 -0.44 -16.58 15.91
C ILE A 2 -0.58 -15.23 15.20
N LEU A 3 0.11 -14.22 15.73
CA LEU A 3 0.25 -12.93 15.08
C LEU A 3 1.30 -13.09 13.98
N ARG A 4 0.88 -12.97 12.73
CA ARG A 4 1.81 -12.97 11.59
C ARG A 4 2.03 -11.56 11.11
N GLU A 5 3.26 -11.31 10.69
CA GLU A 5 3.56 -10.15 9.88
C GLU A 5 3.22 -10.47 8.44
N HIS A 6 2.43 -9.60 7.84
CA HIS A 6 1.97 -9.70 6.46
C HIS A 6 2.56 -8.54 5.68
N HIS A 7 2.85 -8.81 4.42
CA HIS A 7 3.44 -7.84 3.51
C HIS A 7 2.63 -7.80 2.22
N ALA A 8 2.54 -6.64 1.59
CA ALA A 8 1.98 -6.48 0.26
C ALA A 8 2.74 -5.43 -0.53
N ILE A 9 2.76 -5.57 -1.84
CA ILE A 9 3.19 -4.51 -2.73
C ILE A 9 1.95 -3.75 -3.20
N LEU A 10 1.93 -2.46 -2.94
CA LEU A 10 0.91 -1.53 -3.41
C LEU A 10 1.53 -0.65 -4.48
N ALA A 11 1.05 -0.76 -5.71
CA ALA A 11 1.37 0.17 -6.79
C ALA A 11 0.24 1.19 -6.94
N LEU A 12 0.59 2.48 -7.00
CA LEU A 12 -0.38 3.57 -7.08
C LEU A 12 0.13 4.75 -7.91
N THR A 13 -0.80 5.60 -8.32
CA THR A 13 -0.53 6.91 -8.92
C THR A 13 -1.19 8.00 -8.07
N TRP A 14 -0.45 9.04 -7.67
CA TRP A 14 -1.01 10.12 -6.86
C TRP A 14 -2.09 10.92 -7.60
N LYS A 15 -3.19 11.28 -6.92
CA LYS A 15 -4.27 12.10 -7.51
C LYS A 15 -3.97 13.60 -7.51
N ALA A 16 -3.11 14.06 -6.60
CA ALA A 16 -2.66 15.44 -6.51
C ALA A 16 -1.17 15.55 -6.86
N ALA A 17 -0.74 16.75 -7.25
CA ALA A 17 0.67 17.07 -7.47
C ALA A 17 1.45 17.23 -6.15
N ASP A 18 0.73 17.42 -5.04
CA ASP A 18 1.32 17.37 -3.70
C ASP A 18 1.19 15.94 -3.17
N HIS A 19 2.32 15.31 -2.92
CA HIS A 19 2.38 13.89 -2.58
C HIS A 19 2.57 13.80 -1.07
N GLU A 20 1.52 13.45 -0.34
CA GLU A 20 1.67 13.13 1.07
C GLU A 20 2.40 11.79 1.22
N GLU A 21 3.21 11.62 2.28
CA GLU A 21 3.83 10.34 2.53
C GLU A 21 2.76 9.29 2.84
N LEU A 22 2.79 8.16 2.12
CA LEU A 22 1.79 7.11 2.31
C LEU A 22 1.80 6.55 3.75
N ASP A 23 2.95 6.61 4.44
CA ASP A 23 3.08 6.21 5.83
C ASP A 23 2.31 7.16 6.78
N THR A 24 2.21 8.45 6.45
CA THR A 24 1.37 9.41 7.18
C THR A 24 -0.12 9.07 7.08
N ILE A 25 -0.55 8.56 5.93
CA ILE A 25 -1.94 8.16 5.68
C ILE A 25 -2.24 6.82 6.35
N ALA A 26 -1.39 5.81 6.12
CA ALA A 26 -1.63 4.42 6.54
C ALA A 26 -1.20 4.13 7.99
N GLY A 27 -0.20 4.87 8.50
CA GLY A 27 0.38 4.76 9.84
C GLY A 27 -0.63 4.78 10.98
N PRO A 28 -1.56 5.75 11.04
CA PRO A 28 -2.61 5.80 12.05
C PRO A 28 -3.49 4.56 12.11
N SER A 29 -3.58 3.79 11.02
CA SER A 29 -4.35 2.55 10.92
C SER A 29 -3.54 1.28 11.27
N GLY A 30 -2.29 1.43 11.74
CA GLY A 30 -1.42 0.32 12.14
C GLY A 30 -0.70 -0.37 10.98
N TYR A 31 -0.65 0.28 9.82
CA TYR A 31 0.11 -0.15 8.66
C TYR A 31 1.41 0.63 8.61
N ARG A 32 2.44 0.02 8.02
CA ARG A 32 3.67 0.73 7.70
C ARG A 32 3.89 0.69 6.21
N ALA A 33 4.12 1.84 5.61
CA ALA A 33 4.38 1.98 4.19
C ALA A 33 5.85 2.35 3.96
N ARG A 34 6.51 1.63 3.05
CA ARG A 34 7.88 1.90 2.64
C ARG A 34 7.94 2.03 1.13
N LEU A 35 8.45 3.14 0.64
CA LEU A 35 8.71 3.32 -0.79
C LEU A 35 9.75 2.29 -1.25
N VAL A 36 9.40 1.48 -2.25
CA VAL A 36 10.29 0.46 -2.84
C VAL A 36 10.62 0.72 -4.31
N GLY A 37 9.81 1.53 -5.00
CA GLY A 37 10.07 1.85 -6.40
C GLY A 37 9.24 3.01 -6.91
N MET A 38 9.72 3.59 -8.01
CA MET A 38 9.03 4.63 -8.76
C MET A 38 9.31 4.40 -10.24
N GLU A 39 8.25 4.27 -11.03
CA GLU A 39 8.31 4.04 -12.46
C GLU A 39 7.62 5.21 -13.18
N ARG A 40 8.41 5.96 -13.97
CA ARG A 40 7.83 6.97 -14.84
C ARG A 40 7.31 6.28 -16.10
N ARG A 41 6.00 6.34 -16.32
CA ARG A 41 5.38 5.80 -17.54
C ARG A 41 5.32 6.86 -18.62
N PRO A 42 5.71 6.57 -19.87
CA PRO A 42 5.62 7.53 -20.96
C PRO A 42 4.17 7.86 -21.32
N ASP A 43 3.24 6.93 -21.08
CA ASP A 43 1.82 7.06 -21.40
C ASP A 43 1.00 7.79 -20.31
N ARG A 44 1.58 8.10 -19.15
CA ARG A 44 0.91 8.81 -18.06
C ARG A 44 1.71 10.02 -17.60
N ASP A 45 1.01 11.12 -17.36
CA ASP A 45 1.62 12.35 -16.84
C ASP A 45 2.25 12.15 -15.46
N ARG A 46 1.69 11.23 -14.68
CA ARG A 46 2.11 10.94 -13.31
C ARG A 46 2.87 9.62 -13.19
N PRO A 47 3.94 9.60 -12.40
CA PRO A 47 4.71 8.38 -12.16
C PRO A 47 3.92 7.39 -11.33
N MET A 48 4.06 6.11 -11.65
CA MET A 48 3.61 5.02 -10.80
C MET A 48 4.62 4.87 -9.65
N VAL A 49 4.11 4.70 -8.44
CA VAL A 49 4.92 4.56 -7.22
C VAL A 49 4.54 3.26 -6.54
N SER A 50 5.54 2.50 -6.12
CA SER A 50 5.36 1.20 -5.48
C SER A 50 5.81 1.27 -4.03
N PHE A 51 4.95 0.81 -3.12
CA PHE A 51 5.18 0.75 -1.70
C PHE A 51 5.08 -0.69 -1.20
N GLU A 52 6.01 -1.09 -0.35
CA GLU A 52 5.85 -2.25 0.52
C GLU A 52 5.01 -1.83 1.73
N ILE A 53 3.86 -2.46 1.89
CA ILE A 53 2.97 -2.28 3.02
C ILE A 53 3.13 -3.47 3.95
N SER A 54 3.47 -3.21 5.21
CA SER A 54 3.60 -4.24 6.24
C SER A 54 2.63 -3.99 7.39
N TRP A 55 2.10 -5.08 7.95
CA TRP A 55 1.19 -5.01 9.09
C TRP A 55 1.19 -6.32 9.88
N ARG A 56 0.75 -6.27 11.15
CA ARG A 56 0.63 -7.47 11.99
C ARG A 56 -0.83 -7.80 12.28
N ARG A 57 -1.31 -8.99 11.89
CA ARG A 57 -2.65 -9.48 12.28
C ARG A 57 -2.65 -10.99 12.51
N PRO A 58 -3.71 -11.51 13.15
CA PRO A 58 -3.99 -12.93 13.15
C PRO A 58 -4.06 -13.47 11.72
N ASP A 59 -3.49 -14.64 11.51
CA ASP A 59 -3.46 -15.42 10.26
C ASP A 59 -4.79 -15.45 9.47
N LYS A 60 -5.92 -15.56 10.18
CA LYS A 60 -7.27 -15.66 9.60
C LYS A 60 -8.05 -14.34 9.58
N ALA A 61 -7.38 -13.20 9.68
CA ALA A 61 -8.05 -11.90 9.61
C ALA A 61 -8.49 -11.58 8.16
N PRO A 62 -9.61 -10.89 7.95
CA PRO A 62 -10.02 -10.45 6.63
C PRO A 62 -8.98 -9.53 5.96
N PRO A 63 -8.94 -9.49 4.61
CA PRO A 63 -8.04 -8.62 3.86
C PRO A 63 -8.17 -7.14 4.27
N PRO A 64 -7.11 -6.33 4.09
CA PRO A 64 -7.11 -4.89 4.38
C PRO A 64 -7.97 -4.04 3.43
N THR A 65 -9.24 -4.32 3.28
CA THR A 65 -10.15 -3.47 2.48
C THR A 65 -10.26 -2.06 3.04
N ASN A 66 -10.08 -1.87 4.35
CA ASN A 66 -10.03 -0.54 4.95
C ASN A 66 -8.81 0.28 4.50
N LEU A 67 -7.65 -0.36 4.29
CA LEU A 67 -6.47 0.32 3.76
C LEU A 67 -6.72 0.79 2.33
N LEU A 68 -7.27 -0.08 1.48
CA LEU A 68 -7.53 0.25 0.08
C LEU A 68 -8.53 1.40 -0.05
N ALA A 69 -9.57 1.40 0.80
CA ALA A 69 -10.52 2.51 0.86
C ALA A 69 -9.83 3.83 1.28
N LEU A 70 -9.04 3.80 2.35
CA LEU A 70 -8.32 4.97 2.85
C LEU A 70 -7.35 5.54 1.82
N VAL A 71 -6.51 4.67 1.24
CA VAL A 71 -5.49 5.07 0.27
C VAL A 71 -6.12 5.50 -1.07
N GLY A 72 -7.24 4.86 -1.45
CA GLY A 72 -8.02 5.19 -2.65
C GLY A 72 -8.60 6.62 -2.66
N GLU A 73 -8.74 7.28 -1.51
CA GLU A 73 -9.14 8.69 -1.46
C GLU A 73 -8.03 9.61 -2.01
N HIS A 74 -6.76 9.28 -1.75
CA HIS A 74 -5.59 10.12 -2.06
C HIS A 74 -4.88 9.73 -3.37
N CYS A 75 -5.07 8.51 -3.84
CA CYS A 75 -4.40 7.98 -5.02
C CYS A 75 -5.30 7.08 -5.86
N GLU A 76 -4.87 6.80 -7.08
CA GLU A 76 -5.40 5.73 -7.91
C GLU A 76 -4.56 4.47 -7.66
N ILE A 77 -5.21 3.40 -7.21
CA ILE A 77 -4.56 2.12 -6.93
C ILE A 77 -4.44 1.34 -8.24
N GLU A 78 -3.21 1.03 -8.65
CA GLU A 78 -2.92 0.25 -9.86
C GLU A 78 -2.88 -1.25 -9.57
N SER A 79 -2.25 -1.65 -8.46
CA SER A 79 -2.21 -3.04 -8.01
C SER A 79 -2.04 -3.15 -6.49
N PHE A 80 -2.55 -4.24 -5.93
CA PHE A 80 -2.34 -4.59 -4.53
C PHE A 80 -2.07 -6.09 -4.41
N ASP A 81 -0.78 -6.44 -4.38
CA ASP A 81 -0.30 -7.81 -4.41
C ASP A 81 0.10 -8.23 -3.00
N VAL A 82 -0.77 -8.99 -2.34
CA VAL A 82 -0.48 -9.54 -1.02
C VAL A 82 0.57 -10.64 -1.16
N LEU A 83 1.74 -10.39 -0.60
CA LEU A 83 2.83 -11.36 -0.49
C LEU A 83 2.52 -12.27 0.70
N SER A 84 1.54 -13.17 0.54
CA SER A 84 1.14 -14.05 1.65
C SER A 84 2.19 -15.12 1.92
N GLU A 85 2.56 -15.18 3.20
CA GLU A 85 3.17 -16.26 3.98
C GLU A 85 4.32 -17.05 3.34
N ALA A 86 5.54 -16.77 3.83
CA ALA A 86 6.54 -17.82 3.95
C ALA A 86 5.90 -19.00 4.69
N ARG A 87 5.63 -20.06 3.92
CA ARG A 87 5.07 -21.32 4.38
C ARG A 87 6.07 -22.10 5.23
#